data_AF-A0A8E1ZYP4-F1
#
_entry.id   AF-A0A8E1ZYP4-F1
#
_cell.length_a   1.000
_cell.length_b   1.000
_cell.length_c   1.000
_cell.angle_alpha   90.00
_cell.angle_beta   90.00
_cell.angle_gamma   90.00
#
_symmetry.space_group_name_H-M   'P 1'
#
loop_
_entity.id
_entity.type
_entity.pdbx_description
1 polymer ?
#
loop_
_entity_poly.entity_id
_entity_poly.type
_entity_poly.pdbx_seq_one_letter_code
_entity_poly.pdbx_strand_id
1 'polypeptide(L)'
;MPVLHKQYIKSELAKEVGTIAVTIGRYERNEIKPSIEIATKIADVLDASLDYLVGKTDTVLEKDLLKKIADIQKLPDDKRNVVMELLDSFLKQTKLQSIM
;
A
#
# COMPACT_ATOMS: atom_id res chain seq x y z
N MET A 1 -14.38 2.28 1.09
CA MET A 1 -12.89 2.28 1.15
C MET A 1 -12.49 2.50 2.59
N PRO A 2 -11.44 1.85 3.15
CA PRO A 2 -10.97 2.15 4.50
C PRO A 2 -10.80 3.66 4.64
N VAL A 3 -11.28 4.19 5.75
CA VAL A 3 -11.44 5.64 5.99
C VAL A 3 -10.16 6.35 5.57
N LEU A 4 -10.24 7.33 4.66
CA LEU A 4 -9.09 8.09 4.14
C LEU A 4 -8.52 9.04 5.21
N HIS A 5 -8.59 8.65 6.48
CA HIS A 5 -8.33 9.46 7.66
C HIS A 5 -7.08 8.97 8.36
N LYS A 6 -6.00 9.71 8.09
CA LYS A 6 -5.08 10.22 9.11
C LYS A 6 -4.02 11.20 8.57
N GLN A 7 -3.91 11.39 7.24
CA GLN A 7 -2.87 12.28 6.67
C GLN A 7 -3.38 13.38 5.71
N TYR A 8 -4.59 13.29 5.14
CA TYR A 8 -5.07 14.27 4.14
C TYR A 8 -6.45 14.85 4.47
N ILE A 9 -6.63 16.15 4.22
CA ILE A 9 -7.93 16.81 4.27
C ILE A 9 -8.73 16.44 3.01
N LYS A 10 -10.01 16.04 3.14
CA LYS A 10 -10.84 15.59 2.00
C LYS A 10 -10.90 16.59 0.84
N SER A 11 -10.81 17.89 1.13
CA SER A 11 -10.78 18.96 0.12
C SER A 11 -9.46 19.04 -0.63
N GLU A 12 -8.35 18.70 0.00
CA GLU A 12 -7.03 18.67 -0.63
C GLU A 12 -6.91 17.43 -1.51
N LEU A 13 -7.26 16.26 -0.97
CA LEU A 13 -7.32 15.02 -1.75
C LEU A 13 -8.23 15.17 -2.98
N ALA A 14 -9.40 15.80 -2.81
CA ALA A 14 -10.31 16.05 -3.91
C ALA A 14 -9.66 16.89 -5.03
N LYS A 15 -8.91 17.94 -4.68
CA LYS A 15 -8.18 18.77 -5.66
C LYS A 15 -7.13 17.96 -6.39
N GLU A 16 -6.31 17.20 -5.68
CA GLU A 16 -5.22 16.39 -6.24
C GLU A 16 -5.74 15.33 -7.23
N VAL A 17 -6.87 14.68 -6.92
CA VAL A 17 -7.44 13.63 -7.77
C VAL A 17 -8.44 14.14 -8.81
N GLY A 18 -8.69 15.46 -8.88
CA GLY A 18 -9.57 16.09 -9.86
C GLY A 18 -11.06 15.87 -9.60
N THR A 19 -11.48 15.85 -8.34
CA THR A 19 -12.88 15.71 -7.93
C THR A 19 -13.27 16.73 -6.85
N ILE A 20 -14.45 16.57 -6.24
CA ILE A 20 -14.93 17.40 -5.13
C ILE A 20 -14.99 16.61 -3.82
N ALA A 21 -14.83 17.29 -2.67
CA ALA A 21 -14.81 16.67 -1.35
C ALA A 21 -16.05 15.82 -1.05
N VAL A 22 -17.21 16.21 -1.57
CA VAL A 22 -18.46 15.44 -1.47
C VAL A 22 -18.30 14.07 -2.11
N THR A 23 -17.71 13.99 -3.31
CA THR A 23 -17.48 12.75 -4.05
C THR A 23 -16.53 11.82 -3.30
N ILE A 24 -15.44 12.36 -2.72
CA ILE A 24 -14.53 11.61 -1.84
C ILE A 24 -15.30 10.98 -0.67
N GLY A 25 -16.17 11.76 0.00
CA GLY A 25 -16.99 11.24 1.08
C GLY A 25 -17.96 10.13 0.63
N ARG A 26 -18.49 10.20 -0.59
CA ARG A 26 -19.32 9.14 -1.17
C ARG A 26 -18.51 7.86 -1.47
N TYR A 27 -17.24 7.99 -1.89
CA TYR A 27 -16.33 6.84 -2.05
C TYR A 27 -16.01 6.14 -0.73
N GLU A 28 -15.76 6.91 0.34
CA GLU A 28 -15.51 6.36 1.67
C GLU A 28 -16.70 5.53 2.17
N ARG A 29 -17.92 6.06 2.01
CA ARG A 29 -19.19 5.41 2.39
C ARG A 29 -19.65 4.32 1.42
N ASN A 30 -18.88 4.04 0.37
CA ASN A 30 -19.23 3.09 -0.69
C ASN A 30 -20.57 3.39 -1.40
N GLU A 31 -21.07 4.63 -1.35
CA GLU A 31 -22.31 5.05 -2.01
C GLU A 31 -22.14 5.09 -3.53
N ILE A 32 -20.93 5.44 -3.97
CA ILE A 32 -20.50 5.40 -5.37
C ILE A 32 -19.12 4.76 -5.43
N LYS A 33 -18.80 4.10 -6.56
CA LYS A 33 -17.47 3.53 -6.80
C LYS A 33 -16.63 4.51 -7.63
N PRO A 34 -15.36 4.76 -7.29
CA PRO A 34 -14.48 5.51 -8.17
C PRO A 34 -14.23 4.72 -9.45
N SER A 35 -13.94 5.43 -10.55
CA SER A 35 -13.35 4.78 -11.72
C SER A 35 -11.96 4.24 -11.37
N ILE A 36 -11.45 3.33 -12.20
CA ILE A 36 -10.09 2.80 -12.03
C ILE A 36 -9.08 3.95 -12.00
N GLU A 37 -9.21 4.93 -12.90
CA GLU A 37 -8.33 6.09 -12.96
C GLU A 37 -8.33 6.91 -11.65
N ILE A 38 -9.52 7.19 -11.08
CA ILE A 38 -9.64 7.93 -9.83
C ILE A 38 -9.08 7.11 -8.67
N ALA A 39 -9.35 5.81 -8.62
CA ALA A 39 -8.81 4.93 -7.59
C ALA A 39 -7.27 4.90 -7.64
N THR A 40 -6.67 4.86 -8.83
CA THR A 40 -5.21 4.92 -9.02
C THR A 40 -4.65 6.24 -8.52
N LYS A 41 -5.24 7.38 -8.88
CA LYS A 41 -4.78 8.70 -8.38
C LYS A 41 -4.88 8.79 -6.86
N ILE A 42 -5.95 8.27 -6.25
CA ILE A 42 -6.08 8.22 -4.79
C ILE A 42 -4.96 7.36 -4.19
N ALA A 43 -4.65 6.21 -4.78
CA ALA A 43 -3.60 5.31 -4.30
C ALA A 43 -2.22 5.99 -4.35
N ASP A 44 -1.93 6.71 -5.43
CA ASP A 44 -0.66 7.44 -5.61
C ASP A 44 -0.50 8.56 -4.59
N VAL A 45 -1.54 9.38 -4.36
CA VAL A 45 -1.53 10.49 -3.39
C VAL A 45 -1.39 9.99 -1.96
N LEU A 46 -2.03 8.86 -1.63
CA LEU A 46 -2.00 8.28 -0.29
C LEU A 46 -0.82 7.35 -0.03
N ASP A 47 0.07 7.19 -1.01
CA ASP A 47 1.19 6.26 -0.95
C ASP A 47 0.78 4.83 -0.57
N ALA A 48 -0.36 4.39 -1.11
CA ALA A 48 -0.98 3.11 -0.76
C ALA A 48 -1.23 2.27 -2.01
N SER A 49 -1.47 0.97 -1.83
CA SER A 49 -1.89 0.09 -2.92
C SER A 49 -3.39 0.19 -3.18
N LEU A 50 -3.81 -0.12 -4.41
CA LEU A 50 -5.24 -0.27 -4.72
C LEU A 50 -5.90 -1.34 -3.84
N ASP A 51 -5.21 -2.45 -3.56
CA ASP A 51 -5.71 -3.52 -2.69
C ASP A 51 -5.98 -3.01 -1.27
N TYR A 52 -5.13 -2.11 -0.75
CA TYR A 52 -5.37 -1.42 0.51
C TYR A 52 -6.63 -0.54 0.43
N LEU A 53 -6.77 0.27 -0.63
CA LEU A 53 -7.94 1.14 -0.79
C LEU A 53 -9.27 0.39 -0.88
N VAL A 54 -9.28 -0.82 -1.45
CA VAL A 54 -10.50 -1.64 -1.56
C VAL A 54 -10.70 -2.59 -0.38
N GLY A 55 -9.81 -2.58 0.62
CA GLY A 55 -9.92 -3.42 1.82
C GLY A 55 -9.64 -4.91 1.56
N LYS A 56 -8.84 -5.23 0.53
CA LYS A 56 -8.33 -6.60 0.29
C LYS A 56 -7.12 -6.94 1.16
N THR A 57 -6.46 -5.91 1.69
CA THR A 57 -5.34 -6.04 2.64
C THR A 57 -5.39 -4.89 3.63
N ASP A 58 -5.06 -5.17 4.89
CA ASP A 58 -4.84 -4.15 5.91
C ASP A 58 -3.40 -3.62 5.91
N THR A 59 -2.52 -4.22 5.10
CA THR A 59 -1.11 -3.87 5.03
C THR A 59 -0.87 -2.78 4.00
N VAL A 60 -0.40 -1.62 4.46
CA VAL A 60 0.20 -0.61 3.57
C VAL A 60 1.59 -1.09 3.21
N LEU A 61 1.86 -1.27 1.92
CA LEU A 61 3.18 -1.65 1.42
C LEU A 61 4.02 -0.38 1.26
N GLU A 62 5.11 -0.28 2.04
CA GLU A 62 6.04 0.83 1.93
C GLU A 62 6.74 0.82 0.57
N LYS A 63 6.72 1.97 -0.14
CA LYS A 63 7.35 2.11 -1.48
C LYS A 63 8.81 1.68 -1.50
N ASP A 64 9.57 1.98 -0.46
CA ASP A 64 11.00 1.64 -0.43
C ASP A 64 11.23 0.14 -0.23
N LEU A 65 10.35 -0.55 0.49
CA LEU A 65 10.38 -2.02 0.58
C LEU A 65 10.04 -2.64 -0.79
N LEU A 66 9.03 -2.11 -1.48
CA LEU A 66 8.68 -2.56 -2.83
C LEU A 66 9.83 -2.40 -3.84
N LYS A 67 10.54 -1.26 -3.79
CA LYS A 67 11.74 -1.05 -4.64
C LYS A 67 12.81 -2.09 -4.34
N LYS A 68 13.11 -2.33 -3.06
CA LYS A 68 14.08 -3.37 -2.65
C LYS A 68 13.67 -4.75 -3.17
N ILE A 69 12.40 -5.13 -3.06
CA ILE A 69 11.88 -6.40 -3.59
C ILE A 69 12.06 -6.46 -5.12
N ALA A 70 11.73 -5.38 -5.84
CA ALA A 70 11.89 -5.31 -7.29
C ALA A 70 13.36 -5.44 -7.70
N ASP A 71 14.29 -4.87 -6.94
CA ASP A 71 15.73 -5.00 -7.20
C ASP A 71 16.25 -6.40 -6.88
N ILE A 72 15.75 -7.05 -5.81
CA ILE A 72 16.04 -8.45 -5.49
C ILE A 72 15.60 -9.38 -6.63
N GLN A 73 14.46 -9.11 -7.27
CA GLN A 73 13.97 -9.91 -8.40
C GLN A 73 14.89 -9.84 -9.63
N LYS A 74 15.64 -8.76 -9.80
CA LYS A 74 16.59 -8.57 -10.91
C LYS A 74 17.95 -9.23 -10.65
N LEU A 75 18.20 -9.72 -9.44
CA LEU A 75 19.47 -10.38 -9.11
C LEU A 75 19.58 -11.74 -9.82
N PRO A 76 20.81 -12.20 -10.10
CA PRO A 76 21.07 -13.59 -10.46
C PRO A 76 20.50 -14.57 -9.42
N ASP A 77 20.07 -15.74 -9.87
CA ASP A 77 19.37 -16.71 -9.03
C ASP A 77 20.16 -17.12 -7.78
N ASP A 78 21.48 -17.29 -7.90
CA ASP A 78 22.37 -17.61 -6.78
C ASP A 78 22.37 -16.51 -5.71
N LYS A 79 22.42 -15.24 -6.13
CA LYS A 79 22.39 -14.09 -5.22
C LYS A 79 21.01 -13.90 -4.61
N ARG A 80 19.96 -14.05 -5.41
CA ARG A 80 18.57 -13.96 -4.93
C ARG A 80 18.30 -15.01 -3.86
N ASN A 81 18.73 -16.26 -4.07
CA ASN A 81 18.55 -17.34 -3.11
C ASN A 81 19.22 -17.03 -1.76
N VAL A 82 20.46 -16.53 -1.78
CA VAL A 82 21.16 -16.10 -0.56
C VAL A 82 20.38 -15.01 0.19
N VAL A 83 19.85 -14.01 -0.53
CA VAL A 83 19.04 -12.95 0.09
C VAL A 83 17.77 -13.53 0.73
N MET A 84 17.09 -14.45 0.05
CA MET A 84 15.89 -15.09 0.58
C MET A 84 16.19 -15.93 1.83
N GLU A 85 17.29 -16.69 1.84
CA GLU A 85 17.71 -17.48 3.01
C GLU A 85 18.01 -16.59 4.23
N LEU A 86 18.69 -15.45 4.01
CA LEU A 86 18.95 -14.49 5.07
C LEU A 86 17.63 -13.93 5.63
N LEU A 87 16.72 -13.48 4.75
CA LEU A 87 15.40 -12.96 5.17
C LEU A 87 14.62 -14.00 5.99
N ASP A 88 14.57 -15.24 5.52
CA ASP A 88 13.90 -16.32 6.23
C ASP A 88 14.51 -16.58 7.61
N SER A 89 15.84 -16.57 7.70
CA SER A 89 16.57 -16.75 8.95
C SER A 89 16.22 -15.65 9.96
N PHE A 90 16.28 -14.38 9.53
CA PHE A 90 15.93 -13.24 10.37
C PHE A 90 14.48 -13.30 10.85
N LEU A 91 13.52 -13.57 9.95
CA LEU A 91 12.11 -13.63 10.31
C LEU A 91 11.80 -14.78 11.27
N LYS A 92 12.45 -15.94 11.12
CA LYS A 92 12.32 -17.07 12.04
C LYS A 92 12.89 -16.73 13.42
N GLN A 93 14.06 -16.11 13.48
CA GLN A 93 14.69 -15.71 14.73
C GLN A 93 13.80 -14.75 15.53
N THR A 94 13.23 -13.73 14.87
CA THR A 94 12.36 -12.76 15.55
C THR A 94 11.06 -13.38 16.06
N LYS A 95 10.46 -14.31 15.31
CA LYS A 95 9.26 -15.04 15.77
C LYS A 95 9.56 -15.87 17.01
N LEU A 96 10.69 -16.58 17.05
CA LEU A 96 11.10 -17.37 18.21
C LEU A 96 11.35 -16.48 19.44
N GLN A 97 11.97 -15.31 19.25
CA GLN A 97 12.18 -14.33 20.33
C GLN A 97 10.89 -13.69 20.84
N SER A 98 9.85 -13.58 20.02
CA SER A 98 8.55 -13.02 20.44
C SER A 98 7.67 -13.97 21.25
N ILE A 99 8.02 -15.26 21.30
CA ILE A 99 7.28 -16.32 21.99
C ILE A 99 7.94 -16.72 23.33
N MET A 100 9.21 -16.34 23.54
CA MET A 100 9.93 -16.47 24.82
C MET A 100 9.77 -15.20 25.65
#